data_AF-A0A2E4D5K4-F1
#
_entry.id   AF-A0A2E4D5K4-F1
#
_cell.length_a   1.000
_cell.length_b   1.000
_cell.length_c   1.000
_cell.angle_alpha   90.00
_cell.angle_beta   90.00
_cell.angle_gamma   90.00
#
_symmetry.space_group_name_H-M   'P 1'
#
loop_
_entity.id
_entity.type
_entity.pdbx_description
1 polymer ?
#
loop_
_entity_poly.entity_id
_entity_poly.type
_entity_poly.pdbx_seq_one_letter_code
_entity_poly.pdbx_strand_id
1 'polypeptide(L)'
;MTTFLGSDSRVMSKLNNFEEKMETLISKLKIESLSDATELLEALFDVNPSGVFIYNLEGDLIACNDRACKMHGWSREEMSNMRPEEFIHPDGFQTFVDYQETLMKKGEFSGKSVGRRADGGKFEVEVFGKLIKVNDQQLYYGVIKEI
;
A
#
# COMPACT_ATOMS: atom_id res chain seq x y z
N MET A 1 -9.68 -22.84 -13.94
CA MET A 1 -8.33 -22.71 -14.52
C MET A 1 -8.18 -21.29 -15.03
N THR A 2 -7.65 -20.39 -14.20
CA THR A 2 -7.29 -19.03 -14.63
C THR A 2 -6.05 -18.61 -13.86
N THR A 3 -4.92 -18.96 -14.45
CA THR A 3 -3.61 -18.38 -14.15
C THR A 3 -3.62 -16.98 -14.75
N PHE A 4 -3.67 -15.93 -13.93
CA PHE A 4 -3.24 -14.60 -14.34
C PHE A 4 -1.86 -14.39 -13.72
N LEU A 5 -0.84 -14.60 -14.55
CA LEU A 5 0.56 -14.33 -14.22
C LEU A 5 0.73 -12.83 -14.00
N GLY A 6 1.42 -12.47 -12.92
CA GLY A 6 1.78 -11.11 -12.58
C GLY A 6 2.56 -10.43 -13.71
N SER A 7 2.09 -9.22 -14.07
CA SER A 7 2.85 -8.12 -14.71
C SER A 7 1.91 -7.04 -15.25
N ASP A 8 0.65 -7.38 -15.58
CA ASP A 8 -0.30 -6.47 -16.25
C ASP A 8 -1.22 -5.66 -15.31
N SER A 9 -0.83 -5.46 -14.05
CA SER A 9 -1.54 -4.50 -13.20
C SER A 9 -0.92 -3.11 -13.39
N ARG A 10 -1.76 -2.10 -13.70
CA ARG A 10 -1.32 -0.69 -13.80
C ARG A 10 -0.65 -0.22 -12.51
N VAL A 11 -0.99 -0.83 -11.38
CA VAL A 11 -0.38 -0.57 -10.07
C VAL A 11 1.03 -1.15 -10.00
N MET A 12 1.26 -2.39 -10.47
CA MET A 12 2.58 -3.03 -10.53
C MET A 12 3.55 -2.28 -11.44
N SER A 13 3.10 -1.88 -12.63
CA SER A 13 3.93 -1.07 -13.54
C SER A 13 4.35 0.25 -12.89
N LYS A 14 3.46 0.90 -12.14
CA LYS A 14 3.79 2.12 -11.39
C LYS A 14 4.75 1.88 -10.23
N LEU A 15 4.62 0.75 -9.54
CA LEU A 15 5.50 0.37 -8.43
C LEU A 15 6.90 0.07 -8.91
N ASN A 16 7.06 -0.74 -9.94
CA ASN A 16 8.39 -1.02 -10.52
C ASN A 16 9.05 0.28 -11.02
N ASN A 17 8.28 1.17 -11.66
CA ASN A 17 8.77 2.49 -12.09
C ASN A 17 9.11 3.41 -10.90
N PHE A 18 8.46 3.22 -9.75
CA PHE A 18 8.78 3.97 -8.53
C PHE A 18 10.07 3.43 -7.88
N GLU A 19 10.22 2.11 -7.78
CA GLU A 19 11.43 1.44 -7.29
C GLU A 19 12.68 1.83 -8.11
N GLU A 20 12.62 1.75 -9.44
CA GLU A 20 13.75 2.10 -10.32
C GLU A 20 14.14 3.59 -10.22
N LYS A 21 13.15 4.47 -10.11
CA LYS A 21 13.37 5.90 -9.87
C LYS A 21 13.99 6.17 -8.50
N MET A 22 13.63 5.39 -7.50
CA MET A 22 14.13 5.54 -6.13
C MET A 22 15.62 5.20 -6.04
N GLU A 23 16.06 4.07 -6.63
CA GLU A 23 17.49 3.72 -6.70
C GLU A 23 18.31 4.81 -7.42
N THR A 24 17.77 5.31 -8.54
CA THR A 24 18.40 6.41 -9.28
C THR A 24 18.49 7.69 -8.44
N LEU A 25 17.45 8.01 -7.68
CA LEU A 25 17.39 9.23 -6.87
C LEU A 25 18.34 9.16 -5.67
N ILE A 26 18.40 8.03 -4.96
CA ILE A 26 19.33 7.79 -3.86
C ILE A 26 20.78 7.99 -4.33
N SER A 27 21.12 7.41 -5.48
CA SER A 27 22.46 7.56 -6.08
C SER A 27 22.77 9.02 -6.44
N LYS A 28 21.81 9.75 -7.04
CA LYS A 28 22.00 11.16 -7.44
C LYS A 28 22.09 12.12 -6.26
N LEU A 29 21.33 11.89 -5.20
CA LEU A 29 21.27 12.79 -4.05
C LEU A 29 22.47 12.63 -3.10
N LYS A 30 23.35 11.64 -3.34
CA LYS A 30 24.51 11.35 -2.49
C LYS A 30 24.10 11.27 -1.02
N ILE A 31 23.08 10.48 -0.73
CA ILE A 31 22.68 10.21 0.65
C ILE A 31 23.84 9.52 1.35
N GLU A 32 24.46 10.22 2.30
CA GLU A 32 25.65 9.77 3.03
C GLU A 32 25.34 9.46 4.51
N SER A 33 24.16 9.87 5.00
CA SER A 33 23.73 9.62 6.38
C SER A 33 22.39 8.90 6.46
N LEU A 34 22.15 8.25 7.60
CA LEU A 34 20.88 7.60 7.90
C LEU A 34 19.73 8.62 7.96
N SER A 35 19.99 9.84 8.46
CA SER A 35 18.99 10.91 8.54
C SER A 35 18.52 11.32 7.15
N ASP A 36 19.44 11.52 6.21
CA ASP A 36 19.10 11.93 4.84
C ASP A 36 18.34 10.83 4.10
N ALA A 37 18.67 9.57 4.37
CA ALA A 37 17.93 8.42 3.86
C ALA A 37 16.49 8.40 4.39
N THR A 38 16.32 8.59 5.69
CA THR A 38 15.00 8.60 6.33
C THR A 38 14.13 9.75 5.81
N GLU A 39 14.65 10.98 5.76
CA GLU A 39 13.91 12.14 5.24
C GLU A 39 13.47 11.94 3.79
N LEU A 40 14.35 11.39 2.95
CA LEU A 40 13.98 11.10 1.57
C LEU A 40 12.88 10.02 1.50
N LEU A 41 13.01 8.94 2.26
CA LEU A 41 12.05 7.85 2.25
C LEU A 41 10.67 8.32 2.72
N GLU A 42 10.61 9.12 3.78
CA GLU A 42 9.37 9.75 4.27
C GLU A 42 8.75 10.66 3.20
N ALA A 43 9.54 11.54 2.60
CA ALA A 43 9.06 12.43 1.54
C ALA A 43 8.50 11.63 0.35
N LEU A 44 9.22 10.59 -0.09
CA LEU A 44 8.82 9.74 -1.22
C LEU A 44 7.56 8.92 -0.92
N PHE A 45 7.42 8.43 0.31
CA PHE A 45 6.23 7.74 0.77
C PHE A 45 4.99 8.66 0.64
N ASP A 46 5.12 9.93 1.02
CA ASP A 46 4.02 10.89 1.01
C ASP A 46 3.71 11.51 -0.35
N VAL A 47 4.71 11.70 -1.23
CA VAL A 47 4.46 12.18 -2.61
C VAL A 47 3.95 11.10 -3.56
N ASN A 48 3.86 9.84 -3.11
CA ASN A 48 3.37 8.74 -3.96
C ASN A 48 1.92 9.03 -4.43
N PRO A 49 1.64 8.99 -5.74
CA PRO A 49 0.30 9.29 -6.26
C PRO A 49 -0.76 8.22 -5.92
N SER A 50 -0.33 7.06 -5.42
CA SER A 50 -1.18 5.98 -4.92
C SER A 50 -1.26 6.00 -3.39
N GLY A 51 -2.36 5.52 -2.84
CA GLY A 51 -2.46 5.29 -1.40
C GLY A 51 -1.59 4.10 -1.02
N VAL A 52 -0.75 4.25 0.00
CA VAL A 52 0.15 3.19 0.47
C VAL A 52 -0.15 2.89 1.93
N PHE A 53 -0.14 1.61 2.27
CA PHE A 53 -0.32 1.08 3.62
C PHE A 53 0.72 0.01 3.92
N ILE A 54 1.17 -0.05 5.17
CA ILE A 54 2.09 -1.05 5.70
C ILE A 54 1.45 -1.65 6.93
N TYR A 55 1.27 -2.97 6.97
CA TYR A 55 0.74 -3.70 8.11
C TYR A 55 1.73 -4.75 8.62
N ASN A 56 1.65 -5.09 9.91
CA ASN A 56 2.26 -6.31 10.42
C ASN A 56 1.43 -7.54 9.99
N LEU A 57 1.87 -8.75 10.38
CA LEU A 57 1.16 -9.98 10.05
C LEU A 57 -0.13 -10.16 10.85
N GLU A 58 -0.23 -9.48 11.98
CA GLU A 58 -1.40 -9.44 12.85
C GLU A 58 -2.53 -8.56 12.28
N GLY A 59 -2.23 -7.74 11.25
CA GLY A 59 -3.18 -6.87 10.57
C GLY A 59 -3.23 -5.44 11.12
N ASP A 60 -2.35 -5.08 12.06
CA ASP A 60 -2.24 -3.72 12.59
C ASP A 60 -1.54 -2.81 11.59
N LEU A 61 -2.10 -1.60 11.41
CA LEU A 61 -1.53 -0.58 10.53
C LEU A 61 -0.26 0.00 11.18
N ILE A 62 0.89 -0.25 10.56
CA ILE A 62 2.17 0.34 10.96
C ILE A 62 2.30 1.76 10.39
N ALA A 63 1.96 1.93 9.11
CA ALA A 63 2.08 3.22 8.44
C ALA A 63 1.15 3.33 7.23
N CYS A 64 0.63 4.53 6.98
CA CYS A 64 -0.06 4.89 5.74
C CYS A 64 0.44 6.24 5.24
N ASN A 65 0.42 6.47 3.93
CA ASN A 65 0.89 7.75 3.38
C ASN A 65 -0.22 8.81 3.32
N ASP A 66 0.17 10.05 3.03
CA ASP A 66 -0.74 11.17 2.87
C ASP A 66 -1.81 10.95 1.79
N ARG A 67 -1.48 10.22 0.73
CA ARG A 67 -2.43 9.92 -0.34
C ARG A 67 -3.53 8.98 0.12
N ALA A 68 -3.21 7.96 0.92
CA ALA A 68 -4.19 7.07 1.53
C ALA A 68 -5.16 7.85 2.43
N CYS A 69 -4.62 8.71 3.31
CA CYS A 69 -5.39 9.59 4.18
C CYS A 69 -6.38 10.44 3.36
N LYS A 70 -5.89 11.13 2.31
CA LYS A 70 -6.72 11.98 1.44
C LYS A 70 -7.79 11.22 0.67
N MET A 71 -7.50 9.99 0.21
CA MET A 71 -8.48 9.16 -0.51
C MET A 71 -9.64 8.77 0.39
N HIS A 72 -9.37 8.41 1.63
CA HIS A 72 -10.41 8.02 2.57
C HIS A 72 -11.03 9.19 3.34
N GLY A 73 -10.34 10.33 3.46
CA GLY A 73 -10.84 11.50 4.19
C GLY A 73 -10.61 11.45 5.71
N TRP A 74 -9.71 10.60 6.19
CA TRP A 74 -9.26 10.59 7.59
C TRP A 74 -7.87 11.20 7.71
N SER A 75 -7.57 11.73 8.89
CA SER A 75 -6.21 12.06 9.27
C SER A 75 -5.37 10.79 9.47
N ARG A 76 -4.05 10.96 9.45
CA ARG A 76 -3.12 9.86 9.72
C ARG A 76 -3.30 9.28 11.12
N GLU A 77 -3.50 10.16 12.12
CA GLU A 77 -3.72 9.74 13.51
C GLU A 77 -5.01 8.91 13.66
N GLU A 78 -6.09 9.32 13.00
CA GLU A 78 -7.33 8.53 12.97
C GLU A 78 -7.08 7.17 12.30
N MET A 79 -6.50 7.16 11.09
CA MET A 79 -6.21 5.93 10.36
C MET A 79 -5.33 4.95 11.15
N SER A 80 -4.29 5.42 11.82
CA SER A 80 -3.38 4.60 12.61
C SER A 80 -4.08 3.85 13.76
N ASN A 81 -5.25 4.31 14.19
CA ASN A 81 -6.05 3.67 15.23
C ASN A 81 -7.23 2.86 14.67
N MET A 82 -7.44 2.87 13.35
CA MET A 82 -8.54 2.17 12.70
C MET A 82 -8.13 0.77 12.23
N ARG A 83 -9.09 -0.14 12.27
CA ARG A 83 -8.95 -1.44 11.62
C ARG A 83 -9.33 -1.37 10.14
N PRO A 84 -8.77 -2.25 9.28
CA PRO A 84 -9.13 -2.33 7.87
C PRO A 84 -10.63 -2.35 7.59
N GLU A 85 -11.41 -3.03 8.43
CA GLU A 85 -12.87 -3.14 8.27
C GLU A 85 -13.61 -1.81 8.44
N GLU A 86 -12.97 -0.80 9.05
CA GLU A 86 -13.56 0.53 9.22
C GLU A 86 -13.43 1.38 7.96
N PHE A 87 -12.38 1.12 7.15
CA PHE A 87 -12.06 1.86 5.94
C PHE A 87 -12.18 1.09 4.63
N ILE A 88 -12.41 -0.21 4.69
CA ILE A 88 -12.84 -1.02 3.56
C ILE A 88 -14.38 -1.04 3.60
N HIS A 89 -15.02 -0.82 2.47
CA HIS A 89 -16.47 -0.94 2.39
C HIS A 89 -16.87 -2.43 2.43
N PRO A 90 -18.04 -2.83 2.97
CA PRO A 90 -18.46 -4.23 3.02
C PRO A 90 -18.35 -4.98 1.69
N ASP A 91 -18.65 -4.32 0.56
CA ASP A 91 -18.48 -4.84 -0.80
C ASP A 91 -17.03 -5.29 -1.12
N GLY A 92 -16.03 -4.76 -0.40
CA GLY A 92 -14.60 -5.08 -0.55
C GLY A 92 -14.05 -6.09 0.46
N PHE A 93 -14.84 -6.55 1.44
CA PHE A 93 -14.35 -7.45 2.50
C PHE A 93 -13.88 -8.80 1.96
N GLN A 94 -14.59 -9.39 1.00
CA GLN A 94 -14.15 -10.65 0.40
C GLN A 94 -12.79 -10.50 -0.28
N THR A 95 -12.58 -9.38 -1.00
CA THR A 95 -11.27 -9.08 -1.61
C THR A 95 -10.18 -8.92 -0.55
N PHE A 96 -10.49 -8.33 0.60
CA PHE A 96 -9.52 -8.19 1.69
C PHE A 96 -9.12 -9.55 2.29
N VAL A 97 -10.06 -10.47 2.46
CA VAL A 97 -9.76 -11.85 2.87
C VAL A 97 -8.89 -12.55 1.83
N ASP A 98 -9.27 -12.46 0.54
CA ASP A 98 -8.49 -13.05 -0.55
C ASP A 98 -7.08 -12.45 -0.65
N TYR A 99 -6.95 -11.14 -0.38
CA TYR A 99 -5.68 -10.41 -0.30
C TYR A 99 -4.78 -11.02 0.78
N GLN A 100 -5.26 -11.15 2.02
CA GLN A 100 -4.46 -11.68 3.14
C GLN A 100 -4.03 -13.12 2.87
N GLU A 101 -4.96 -13.99 2.43
CA GLU A 101 -4.65 -15.38 2.14
C GLU A 101 -3.65 -15.54 1.00
N THR A 102 -3.82 -14.75 -0.06
CA THR A 102 -2.96 -14.84 -1.25
C THR A 102 -1.55 -14.34 -0.92
N LEU A 103 -1.41 -13.27 -0.13
CA LEU A 103 -0.10 -12.79 0.31
C LEU A 103 0.65 -13.83 1.14
N MET A 104 -0.03 -14.51 2.06
CA MET A 104 0.60 -15.57 2.86
C MET A 104 1.02 -16.78 2.04
N LYS A 105 0.24 -17.15 1.00
CA LYS A 105 0.51 -18.33 0.17
C LYS A 105 1.47 -18.08 -0.98
N LYS A 106 1.42 -16.89 -1.58
CA LYS A 106 2.10 -16.57 -2.85
C LYS A 106 3.05 -15.37 -2.77
N GLY A 107 2.97 -14.56 -1.72
CA GLY A 107 3.80 -13.37 -1.52
C GLY A 107 3.33 -12.11 -2.26
N GLU A 108 2.37 -12.22 -3.18
CA GLU A 108 1.82 -11.07 -3.93
C GLU A 108 0.33 -11.24 -4.26
N PHE A 109 -0.38 -10.13 -4.39
CA PHE A 109 -1.80 -10.06 -4.73
C PHE A 109 -2.07 -8.89 -5.68
N SER A 110 -3.02 -9.06 -6.60
CA SER A 110 -3.60 -7.95 -7.34
C SER A 110 -5.10 -8.19 -7.57
N GLY A 111 -5.89 -7.12 -7.49
CA GLY A 111 -7.34 -7.22 -7.64
C GLY A 111 -8.03 -5.86 -7.59
N LYS A 112 -9.36 -5.87 -7.55
CA LYS A 112 -10.19 -4.68 -7.30
C LYS A 112 -10.89 -4.82 -5.96
N SER A 113 -11.02 -3.72 -5.24
CA SER A 113 -11.75 -3.64 -3.96
C SER A 113 -12.57 -2.36 -3.91
N VAL A 114 -13.29 -2.16 -2.81
CA VAL A 114 -14.10 -0.97 -2.54
C VAL A 114 -13.67 -0.38 -1.20
N GLY A 115 -13.17 0.86 -1.24
CA GLY A 115 -12.84 1.65 -0.07
C GLY A 115 -14.05 2.40 0.47
N ARG A 116 -14.01 2.76 1.75
CA ARG A 116 -14.98 3.60 2.45
C ARG A 116 -14.34 4.92 2.84
N ARG A 117 -15.05 6.03 2.64
CA ARG A 117 -14.64 7.36 3.07
C ARG A 117 -15.19 7.70 4.47
N ALA A 118 -14.61 8.69 5.12
CA ALA A 118 -15.03 9.21 6.41
C ALA A 118 -16.49 9.71 6.41
N ASP A 119 -16.94 10.28 5.30
CA ASP A 119 -18.33 10.74 5.11
C ASP A 119 -19.32 9.59 4.84
N GLY A 120 -18.85 8.34 4.81
CA GLY A 120 -19.64 7.15 4.50
C GLY A 120 -19.74 6.82 3.01
N GLY A 121 -19.20 7.66 2.13
CA GLY A 121 -19.10 7.38 0.69
C GLY A 121 -18.22 6.17 0.39
N LYS A 122 -18.39 5.58 -0.80
CA LYS A 122 -17.56 4.48 -1.27
C LYS A 122 -16.86 4.82 -2.57
N PHE A 123 -15.72 4.17 -2.83
CA PHE A 123 -14.95 4.35 -4.04
C PHE A 123 -14.28 3.04 -4.46
N GLU A 124 -14.22 2.79 -5.77
CA GLU A 124 -13.57 1.60 -6.31
C GLU A 124 -12.06 1.81 -6.38
N VAL A 125 -11.30 0.75 -6.08
CA VAL A 125 -9.83 0.79 -6.12
C VAL A 125 -9.27 -0.43 -6.82
N GLU A 126 -8.20 -0.22 -7.59
CA GLU A 126 -7.22 -1.28 -7.89
C GLU A 126 -6.31 -1.46 -6.68
N VAL A 127 -6.13 -2.70 -6.22
CA VAL A 127 -5.29 -3.06 -5.09
C VAL A 127 -4.12 -3.89 -5.59
N PHE A 128 -2.93 -3.56 -5.11
CA PHE A 128 -1.75 -4.42 -5.16
C PHE A 128 -1.25 -4.69 -3.75
N GLY A 129 -0.84 -5.92 -3.49
CA GLY A 129 -0.22 -6.34 -2.24
C GLY A 129 1.08 -7.07 -2.48
N LYS A 130 2.04 -6.88 -1.57
CA LYS A 130 3.28 -7.67 -1.52
C LYS A 130 3.65 -7.97 -0.08
N LEU A 131 4.09 -9.19 0.18
CA LEU A 131 4.75 -9.55 1.42
C LEU A 131 6.22 -9.13 1.30
N ILE A 132 6.66 -8.21 2.15
CA ILE A 132 8.04 -7.71 2.17
C ILE A 132 8.74 -8.14 3.45
N LYS A 133 10.08 -8.20 3.40
CA LYS A 133 10.92 -8.53 4.56
C LYS A 133 11.82 -7.33 4.89
N VAL A 134 11.71 -6.81 6.09
CA VAL A 134 12.50 -5.68 6.60
C VAL A 134 13.07 -6.07 7.96
N ASN A 135 14.39 -6.05 8.13
CA ASN A 135 15.06 -6.44 9.40
C ASN A 135 14.57 -7.78 9.97
N ASP A 136 14.45 -8.79 9.11
CA ASP A 136 13.89 -10.11 9.44
C ASP A 136 12.41 -10.19 9.82
N GLN A 137 11.71 -9.05 9.89
CA GLN A 137 10.26 -8.99 10.06
C GLN A 137 9.54 -9.01 8.71
N GLN A 138 8.45 -9.78 8.64
CA GLN A 138 7.56 -9.78 7.47
C GLN A 138 6.46 -8.74 7.65
N LEU A 139 6.19 -7.97 6.59
CA LEU A 139 5.18 -6.92 6.56
C LEU A 139 4.32 -7.06 5.31
N TYR A 140 3.05 -6.71 5.40
CA TYR A 140 2.19 -6.52 4.23
C TYR A 140 2.35 -5.10 3.70
N TYR A 141 2.78 -4.98 2.45
CA TYR A 141 2.83 -3.73 1.70
C TYR A 141 1.62 -3.66 0.78
N GLY A 142 0.71 -2.73 1.03
CA GLY A 142 -0.52 -2.53 0.27
C GLY A 142 -0.50 -1.21 -0.49
N VAL A 143 -0.89 -1.24 -1.76
CA VAL A 143 -1.02 -0.05 -2.61
C VAL A 143 -2.38 -0.04 -3.26
N ILE A 144 -3.07 1.08 -3.14
CA ILE A 144 -4.39 1.29 -3.72
C ILE A 144 -4.38 2.47 -4.67
N LYS A 145 -5.21 2.36 -5.71
CA LYS A 145 -5.45 3.45 -6.65
C LYS A 145 -6.93 3.50 -6.99
N GLU A 146 -7.54 4.65 -6.79
CA GLU A 146 -8.92 4.92 -7.21
C GLU A 146 -9.08 4.81 -8.73
N ILE A 147 -10.21 4.22 -9.16
CA ILE A 147 -10.56 3.95 -10.58
C ILE A 147 -11.55 4.98 -11.09
#